data_AF-A0A178HH22-F1
#
_entry.id   AF-A0A178HH22-F1
#
_cell.length_a   1.000
_cell.length_b   1.000
_cell.length_c   1.000
_cell.angle_alpha   90.00
_cell.angle_beta   90.00
_cell.angle_gamma   90.00
#
_symmetry.space_group_name_H-M   'P 1'
#
loop_
_entity.id
_entity.type
_entity.pdbx_description
1 polymer ?
#
loop_
_entity_poly.entity_id
_entity_poly.type
_entity_poly.pdbx_seq_one_letter_code
_entity_poly.pdbx_strand_id
1 'polypeptide(L)'
;MKYLSGQFALNIPCKLETYGDWHILALDWSKPDFKESDNSVFGDYGIEDNKKLPYHTGTYFVANHLRAILDLLDDGYVKYLVGMKNDFIGTDQYNDEFFGQVYLLKNNKHWQEIYTLLLREFGLEWYAYVYVKESLNN
;
A
#
# COMPACT_ATOMS: atom_id res chain seq x y z
N MET A 1 9.68 -7.86 11.59
CA MET A 1 9.30 -6.70 12.47
C MET A 1 7.80 -6.49 12.45
N LYS A 2 7.17 -6.27 13.62
CA LYS A 2 5.72 -6.01 13.73
C LYS A 2 5.35 -4.56 13.46
N TYR A 3 4.39 -4.30 12.58
CA TYR A 3 3.98 -2.94 12.19
C TYR A 3 2.48 -2.86 11.86
N LEU A 4 1.88 -1.69 12.06
CA LEU A 4 0.50 -1.40 11.69
C LEU A 4 0.41 -1.21 10.17
N SER A 5 -0.59 -1.79 9.52
CA SER A 5 -0.76 -1.64 8.07
C SER A 5 -2.22 -1.53 7.61
N GLY A 6 -2.42 -1.60 6.31
CA GLY A 6 -3.70 -1.60 5.63
C GLY A 6 -4.55 -0.37 5.92
N GLN A 7 -5.86 -0.59 6.08
CA GLN A 7 -6.81 0.51 6.29
C GLN A 7 -6.47 1.38 7.50
N PHE A 8 -5.98 0.80 8.59
CA PHE A 8 -5.56 1.58 9.76
C PHE A 8 -4.38 2.49 9.46
N ALA A 9 -3.38 2.00 8.70
CA ALA A 9 -2.20 2.80 8.37
C ALA A 9 -2.49 3.92 7.36
N LEU A 10 -3.46 3.75 6.46
CA LEU A 10 -3.95 4.84 5.58
C LEU A 10 -4.52 6.04 6.35
N ASN A 11 -4.79 5.87 7.63
CA ASN A 11 -5.37 6.87 8.51
C ASN A 11 -4.34 7.52 9.45
N ILE A 12 -3.05 7.21 9.28
CA ILE A 12 -1.95 7.72 10.10
C ILE A 12 -1.00 8.55 9.22
N PRO A 13 -0.65 9.80 9.62
CA PRO A 13 0.29 10.61 8.86
C PRO A 13 1.64 9.91 8.63
N CYS A 14 2.09 9.87 7.38
CA CYS A 14 3.40 9.35 6.99
C CYS A 14 4.29 10.47 6.42
N LYS A 15 5.55 10.16 6.05
CA LYS A 15 6.50 11.14 5.51
C LYS A 15 6.25 11.49 4.04
N LEU A 16 5.40 10.74 3.35
CA LEU A 16 5.09 10.94 1.95
C LEU A 16 4.09 12.09 1.77
N GLU A 17 4.23 12.83 0.67
CA GLU A 17 3.26 13.85 0.24
C GLU A 17 2.05 13.19 -0.42
N THR A 18 1.32 12.39 0.36
CA THR A 18 0.15 11.63 -0.09
C THR A 18 -1.08 12.01 0.69
N TYR A 19 -2.26 11.80 0.11
CA TYR A 19 -3.50 12.20 0.75
C TYR A 19 -3.80 11.36 1.97
N GLY A 20 -3.78 10.02 1.92
CA GLY A 20 -4.32 9.18 2.99
C GLY A 20 -5.85 9.17 3.00
N ASP A 21 -6.44 8.39 3.91
CA ASP A 21 -7.89 8.12 3.97
C ASP A 21 -8.61 9.01 5.01
N TRP A 22 -7.98 9.29 6.15
CA TRP A 22 -8.44 10.18 7.23
C TRP A 22 -9.79 9.89 7.92
N HIS A 23 -10.42 8.76 7.65
CA HIS A 23 -11.56 8.22 8.38
C HIS A 23 -11.21 7.59 9.76
N ILE A 24 -10.33 8.24 10.56
CA ILE A 24 -9.87 7.72 11.86
C ILE A 24 -11.02 7.30 12.78
N LEU A 25 -12.10 8.09 12.83
CA LEU A 25 -13.26 7.85 13.71
C LEU A 25 -14.14 6.68 13.25
N ALA A 26 -13.98 6.20 12.02
CA ALA A 26 -14.76 5.09 11.47
C ALA A 26 -14.14 3.71 11.76
N LEU A 27 -12.91 3.67 12.31
CA LEU A 27 -12.18 2.44 12.57
C LEU A 27 -12.24 2.00 14.03
N ASP A 28 -12.32 0.69 14.25
CA ASP A 28 -12.23 0.09 15.59
C ASP A 28 -10.76 -0.04 16.02
N TRP A 29 -10.25 1.01 16.65
CA TRP A 29 -8.90 1.03 17.21
C TRP A 29 -8.73 0.13 18.44
N SER A 30 -9.73 -0.62 18.92
CA SER A 30 -9.50 -1.60 19.98
C SER A 30 -8.75 -2.84 19.49
N LYS A 31 -8.75 -3.08 18.16
CA LYS A 31 -8.11 -4.23 17.51
C LYS A 31 -7.50 -3.84 16.16
N PRO A 32 -6.48 -2.97 16.14
CA PRO A 32 -5.85 -2.55 14.90
C PRO A 32 -5.06 -3.68 14.25
N ASP A 33 -5.03 -3.69 12.92
CA ASP A 33 -4.40 -4.75 12.12
C ASP A 33 -2.88 -4.59 12.03
N PHE A 34 -2.16 -5.55 12.61
CA PHE A 34 -0.71 -5.62 12.57
C PHE A 34 -0.23 -6.74 11.65
N LYS A 35 0.85 -6.48 10.92
CA LYS A 35 1.58 -7.43 10.07
C LYS A 35 3.00 -7.63 10.57
N GLU A 36 3.64 -8.70 10.07
CA GLU A 36 5.06 -9.01 10.31
C GLU A 36 5.84 -8.86 8.99
N SER A 37 6.84 -7.97 8.98
CA SER A 37 7.60 -7.62 7.77
C SER A 37 8.43 -8.79 7.22
N ASP A 38 8.89 -9.69 8.09
CA ASP A 38 9.75 -10.83 7.71
C ASP A 38 9.03 -11.85 6.80
N ASN A 39 7.70 -11.84 6.82
CA ASN A 39 6.86 -12.72 6.00
C ASN A 39 6.37 -12.03 4.71
N SER A 40 6.68 -10.75 4.52
CA SER A 40 6.22 -9.96 3.39
C SER A 40 7.26 -9.94 2.28
N VAL A 41 6.81 -10.04 1.03
CA VAL A 41 7.68 -9.85 -0.15
C VAL A 41 8.31 -8.46 -0.20
N PHE A 42 7.73 -7.48 0.50
CA PHE A 42 8.22 -6.11 0.58
C PHE A 42 9.28 -5.90 1.67
N GLY A 43 9.53 -6.89 2.54
CA GLY A 43 10.40 -6.74 3.71
C GLY A 43 10.00 -5.52 4.54
N ASP A 44 10.97 -4.66 4.87
CA ASP A 44 10.77 -3.44 5.66
C ASP A 44 10.40 -2.19 4.84
N TYR A 45 10.19 -2.33 3.51
CA TYR A 45 9.87 -1.21 2.64
C TYR A 45 8.68 -0.39 3.16
N GLY A 46 8.86 0.93 3.23
CA GLY A 46 7.81 1.88 3.58
C GLY A 46 7.33 1.78 5.03
N ILE A 47 8.00 1.05 5.92
CA ILE A 47 7.67 1.05 7.34
C ILE A 47 8.38 2.22 8.03
N GLU A 48 7.61 3.04 8.75
CA GLU A 48 8.09 4.17 9.52
C GLU A 48 7.98 3.90 11.01
N ASP A 49 8.95 4.39 11.78
CA ASP A 49 8.98 4.26 13.24
C ASP A 49 8.38 5.49 13.94
N ASN A 50 8.35 5.44 15.26
CA ASN A 50 7.98 6.55 16.13
C ASN A 50 6.57 7.17 15.85
N LYS A 51 5.63 6.36 15.37
CA LYS A 51 4.26 6.81 15.09
C LYS A 51 3.34 6.67 16.29
N LYS A 52 2.38 7.58 16.38
CA LYS A 52 1.32 7.56 17.40
C LYS A 52 0.06 6.96 16.80
N LEU A 53 -0.55 6.03 17.53
CA LEU A 53 -1.85 5.48 17.17
C LEU A 53 -2.94 6.13 18.02
N PRO A 54 -4.13 6.39 17.46
CA PRO A 54 -5.29 6.83 18.20
C PRO A 54 -5.57 5.92 19.40
N TYR A 55 -5.81 6.52 20.57
CA TYR A 55 -6.19 5.83 21.80
C TYR A 55 -5.16 4.83 22.38
N HIS A 56 -3.92 4.82 21.90
CA HIS A 56 -2.87 3.96 22.42
C HIS A 56 -1.70 4.75 23.01
N THR A 57 -1.04 4.17 24.02
CA THR A 57 0.19 4.72 24.60
C THR A 57 1.42 4.19 23.86
N GLY A 58 2.52 4.95 23.89
CA GLY A 58 3.78 4.53 23.26
C GLY A 58 3.90 4.96 21.80
N THR A 59 4.76 4.26 21.07
CA THR A 59 5.11 4.54 19.67
C THR A 59 5.22 3.25 18.90
N TYR A 60 4.84 3.27 17.63
CA TYR A 60 4.65 2.08 16.82
C TYR A 60 5.39 2.21 15.49
N PHE A 61 5.71 1.06 14.91
CA PHE A 61 6.03 0.95 13.49
C PHE A 61 4.73 0.94 12.69
N VAL A 62 4.66 1.73 11.62
CA VAL A 62 3.46 1.89 10.80
C VAL A 62 3.87 1.99 9.34
N ALA A 63 3.15 1.29 8.47
CA ALA A 63 3.28 1.44 7.03
C ALA A 63 2.97 2.88 6.60
N ASN A 64 3.80 3.45 5.72
CA ASN A 64 3.42 4.62 4.95
C ASN A 64 2.27 4.25 4.00
N HIS A 65 1.65 5.26 3.38
CA HIS A 65 0.45 5.03 2.58
C HIS A 65 0.68 4.07 1.41
N LEU A 66 1.85 4.10 0.75
CA LEU A 66 2.17 3.15 -0.32
C LEU A 66 2.26 1.71 0.20
N ARG A 67 2.97 1.49 1.32
CA ARG A 67 3.08 0.17 1.93
C ARG A 67 1.73 -0.34 2.44
N ALA A 68 0.89 0.53 2.98
CA ALA A 68 -0.45 0.17 3.42
C ALA A 68 -1.32 -0.34 2.24
N ILE A 69 -1.24 0.34 1.09
CA ILE A 69 -1.91 -0.10 -0.15
C ILE A 69 -1.35 -1.43 -0.64
N LEU A 70 -0.03 -1.59 -0.68
CA LEU A 70 0.63 -2.83 -1.12
C LEU A 70 0.22 -4.02 -0.27
N ASP A 71 0.14 -3.84 1.04
CA ASP A 71 -0.29 -4.89 1.97
C ASP A 71 -1.77 -5.27 1.76
N LEU A 72 -2.63 -4.32 1.39
CA LEU A 72 -4.04 -4.59 1.04
C LEU A 72 -4.16 -5.32 -0.30
N LEU A 73 -3.31 -5.00 -1.29
CA LEU A 73 -3.24 -5.72 -2.56
C LEU A 73 -2.81 -7.18 -2.35
N ASP A 74 -1.75 -7.40 -1.56
CA ASP A 74 -1.21 -8.74 -1.26
C ASP A 74 -2.24 -9.65 -0.57
N ASP A 75 -3.05 -9.08 0.33
CA ASP A 75 -4.13 -9.78 1.05
C ASP A 75 -5.41 -9.98 0.20
N GLY A 76 -5.48 -9.37 -0.99
CA GLY A 76 -6.62 -9.50 -1.89
C GLY A 76 -7.78 -8.52 -1.63
N TYR A 77 -7.56 -7.44 -0.86
CA TYR A 77 -8.56 -6.39 -0.61
C TYR A 77 -8.69 -5.38 -1.77
N VAL A 78 -8.56 -5.85 -3.01
CA VAL A 78 -8.49 -5.02 -4.24
C VAL A 78 -9.71 -4.10 -4.40
N LYS A 79 -10.90 -4.55 -4.02
CA LYS A 79 -12.14 -3.75 -4.15
C LYS A 79 -12.15 -2.48 -3.30
N TYR A 80 -11.48 -2.50 -2.14
CA TYR A 80 -11.39 -1.34 -1.26
C TYR A 80 -10.48 -0.23 -1.84
N LEU A 81 -9.62 -0.60 -2.78
CA LEU A 81 -8.60 0.28 -3.35
C LEU A 81 -9.03 0.94 -4.67
N VAL A 82 -10.30 0.80 -5.08
CA VAL A 82 -10.83 1.53 -6.23
C VAL A 82 -10.86 3.02 -5.92
N GLY A 83 -10.26 3.85 -6.79
CA GLY A 83 -10.07 5.29 -6.59
C GLY A 83 -8.78 5.67 -5.88
N MET A 84 -7.98 4.69 -5.41
CA MET A 84 -6.80 4.94 -4.56
C MET A 84 -5.79 5.92 -5.16
N LYS A 85 -5.68 6.00 -6.50
CA LYS A 85 -4.76 6.95 -7.14
C LYS A 85 -5.08 8.38 -6.72
N ASN A 86 -6.36 8.75 -6.75
CA ASN A 86 -6.79 10.12 -6.46
C ASN A 86 -7.17 10.32 -5.00
N ASP A 87 -7.72 9.28 -4.36
CA ASP A 87 -8.30 9.39 -3.02
C ASP A 87 -7.24 9.21 -1.92
N PHE A 88 -6.26 8.32 -2.11
CA PHE A 88 -5.26 7.99 -1.09
C PHE A 88 -3.85 8.45 -1.45
N ILE A 89 -3.45 8.30 -2.71
CA ILE A 89 -2.10 8.70 -3.14
C ILE A 89 -2.09 10.20 -3.44
N GLY A 90 -2.94 10.69 -4.35
CA GLY A 90 -3.13 12.12 -4.61
C GLY A 90 -1.98 12.81 -5.36
N THR A 91 -0.94 12.08 -5.75
CA THR A 91 0.22 12.58 -6.49
C THR A 91 0.82 11.49 -7.38
N ASP A 92 1.39 11.87 -8.53
CA ASP A 92 2.10 10.95 -9.44
C ASP A 92 3.59 10.78 -9.08
N GLN A 93 4.11 11.55 -8.11
CA GLN A 93 5.54 11.56 -7.73
C GLN A 93 6.10 10.16 -7.42
N TYR A 94 5.26 9.25 -6.93
CA TYR A 94 5.66 7.94 -6.45
C TYR A 94 5.27 6.79 -7.41
N ASN A 95 4.76 7.07 -8.61
CA ASN A 95 4.23 6.04 -9.52
C ASN A 95 5.29 4.98 -9.85
N ASP A 96 6.50 5.38 -10.24
CA ASP A 96 7.58 4.45 -10.61
C ASP A 96 7.99 3.53 -9.44
N GLU A 97 8.16 4.11 -8.25
CA GLU A 97 8.48 3.37 -7.03
C GLU A 97 7.34 2.39 -6.68
N PHE A 98 6.11 2.88 -6.70
CA PHE A 98 4.93 2.09 -6.39
C PHE A 98 4.73 0.94 -7.38
N PHE A 99 4.89 1.17 -8.68
CA PHE A 99 4.81 0.12 -9.70
C PHE A 99 5.91 -0.93 -9.52
N GLY A 100 7.12 -0.51 -9.15
CA GLY A 100 8.20 -1.38 -8.72
C GLY A 100 7.77 -2.39 -7.67
N GLN A 101 7.14 -1.89 -6.61
CA GLN A 101 6.68 -2.72 -5.51
C GLN A 101 5.48 -3.59 -5.90
N VAL A 102 4.47 -3.04 -6.57
CA VAL A 102 3.29 -3.81 -7.01
C VAL A 102 3.70 -4.99 -7.89
N TYR A 103 4.70 -4.80 -8.77
CA TYR A 103 5.17 -5.87 -9.64
C TYR A 103 5.84 -7.05 -8.91
N LEU A 104 6.29 -6.86 -7.66
CA LEU A 104 6.74 -7.99 -6.82
C LEU A 104 5.61 -9.01 -6.57
N LEU A 105 4.35 -8.56 -6.64
CA LEU A 105 3.15 -9.40 -6.50
C LEU A 105 2.78 -10.16 -7.78
N LYS A 106 3.60 -10.18 -8.84
CA LYS A 106 3.23 -10.80 -10.12
C LYS A 106 2.85 -12.28 -10.06
N ASN A 107 3.35 -13.00 -9.05
CA ASN A 107 3.05 -14.41 -8.80
C ASN A 107 2.01 -14.60 -7.67
N ASN A 108 1.46 -13.52 -7.12
CA ASN A 108 0.40 -13.60 -6.10
C ASN A 108 -0.89 -14.13 -6.76
N LYS A 109 -1.67 -14.93 -6.02
CA LYS A 109 -2.95 -15.50 -6.48
C LYS A 109 -3.99 -14.45 -6.92
N HIS A 110 -3.87 -13.21 -6.41
CA HIS A 110 -4.72 -12.06 -6.73
C HIS A 110 -4.19 -11.21 -7.90
N TRP A 111 -3.08 -11.61 -8.54
CA TRP A 111 -2.40 -10.80 -9.56
C TRP A 111 -3.33 -10.27 -10.66
N GLN A 112 -4.26 -11.10 -11.15
CA GLN A 112 -5.17 -10.66 -12.22
C GLN A 112 -6.09 -9.52 -11.76
N GLU A 113 -6.56 -9.55 -10.52
CA GLU A 113 -7.40 -8.50 -9.93
C GLU A 113 -6.56 -7.24 -9.68
N ILE A 114 -5.35 -7.40 -9.13
CA ILE A 114 -4.38 -6.32 -8.92
C ILE A 114 -4.07 -5.63 -10.25
N TYR A 115 -3.66 -6.38 -11.27
CA TYR A 115 -3.34 -5.84 -12.59
C TYR A 115 -4.52 -5.06 -13.19
N THR A 116 -5.74 -5.60 -13.06
CA THR A 116 -6.95 -4.94 -13.56
C THR A 116 -7.23 -3.64 -12.82
N LEU A 117 -7.05 -3.62 -11.49
CA LEU A 117 -7.17 -2.40 -10.69
C LEU A 117 -6.11 -1.37 -11.12
N LEU A 118 -4.84 -1.74 -11.20
CA LEU A 118 -3.77 -0.81 -11.57
C LEU A 118 -3.97 -0.26 -12.98
N LEU A 119 -4.47 -1.07 -13.92
CA LEU A 119 -4.85 -0.59 -15.25
C LEU A 119 -5.99 0.43 -15.20
N ARG A 120 -6.95 0.26 -14.29
CA ARG A 120 -8.04 1.22 -14.08
C ARG A 120 -7.55 2.52 -13.44
N GLU A 121 -6.68 2.42 -12.43
CA GLU A 121 -6.21 3.57 -11.64
C GLU A 121 -5.16 4.39 -12.38
N PHE A 122 -4.21 3.74 -13.08
CA PHE A 122 -3.05 4.39 -13.70
C PHE A 122 -3.01 4.26 -15.23
N GLY A 123 -3.88 3.46 -15.84
CA GLY A 123 -4.01 3.39 -17.29
C GLY A 123 -2.74 2.94 -18.01
N LEU A 124 -2.38 3.70 -19.05
CA LEU A 124 -1.27 3.37 -19.95
C LEU A 124 0.10 3.37 -19.27
N GLU A 125 0.28 4.14 -18.19
CA GLU A 125 1.55 4.17 -17.45
C GLU A 125 1.86 2.79 -16.84
N TRP A 126 0.88 2.20 -16.15
CA TRP A 126 1.02 0.85 -15.60
C TRP A 126 1.21 -0.21 -16.69
N TYR A 127 0.41 -0.12 -17.77
CA TYR A 127 0.54 -1.06 -18.90
C TYR A 127 1.95 -1.01 -19.51
N ALA A 128 2.46 0.18 -19.79
CA ALA A 128 3.79 0.38 -20.36
C ALA A 128 4.89 -0.13 -19.42
N TYR A 129 4.76 0.14 -18.12
CA TYR A 129 5.69 -0.35 -17.11
C TYR A 129 5.80 -1.88 -17.13
N VAL A 130 4.67 -2.59 -17.11
CA VAL A 130 4.65 -4.06 -17.17
C VAL A 130 5.20 -4.56 -18.51
N TYR A 131 4.79 -3.97 -19.63
CA TYR A 131 5.27 -4.37 -20.95
C TYR A 131 6.80 -4.30 -21.06
N VAL A 132 7.40 -3.19 -20.61
CA VAL A 132 8.85 -3.02 -20.61
C VAL A 132 9.52 -4.07 -19.71
N LYS A 133 9.03 -4.29 -18.49
CA LYS A 133 9.58 -5.30 -17.57
C LYS A 133 9.55 -6.71 -18.16
N GLU A 134 8.46 -7.11 -18.79
CA GLU A 134 8.35 -8.43 -19.42
C GLU A 134 9.20 -8.54 -20.68
N SER A 135 9.34 -7.46 -21.47
CA SER A 135 10.18 -7.47 -22.68
C SER A 135 11.67 -7.58 -22.40
N LEU A 136 12.14 -7.11 -21.24
CA LEU A 136 13.54 -7.18 -20.82
C LEU A 136 13.92 -8.53 -20.18
N ASN A 137 12.92 -9.34 -19.81
CA ASN A 137 13.11 -10.64 -19.17
C ASN A 137 12.99 -11.82 -20.17
N ASN A 138 12.66 -11.55 -21.43
CA ASN A 138 12.66 -12.50 -22.54
C ASN A 138 13.90 -12.33 -23.41
#